data_AF-A0A2I2GKQ5-F1
#
_entry.id   AF-A0A2I2GKQ5-F1
#
_cell.length_a   1.000
_cell.length_b   1.000
_cell.length_c   1.000
_cell.angle_alpha   90.00
_cell.angle_beta   90.00
_cell.angle_gamma   90.00
#
_symmetry.space_group_name_H-M   'P 1'
#
loop_
_entity.id
_entity.type
_entity.pdbx_description
1 polymer ?
#
loop_
_entity_poly.entity_id
_entity_poly.type
_entity_poly.pdbx_seq_one_letter_code
_entity_poly.pdbx_strand_id
1 'polypeptide(L)'
;MASSTYRQKSLTDSELYFEFGVWKIGKNLSSKFRQQEDPHGGFTCERHEVYEATRIDQPSKTPDVIKIKKQIVFWSNRGYSEPSDEVNREIYNLSQLEECRSTPKLLGYAVGTQDSSDHLPGGYIAYIVMQKVPGENLHGFDTLTKAEQNRIRVAFIDSLWELVSRYFTHRDPRRENIIWDPRMGQCFIVDLEDAEQHTNRTKHDPDFTVVSQWYPGRHKTRGFVLPSSTSPTLPPAMNSSFASSQPHAATSTRYSHPDKCNKSYPALGKKTPMHPNDHINMSGSSSDGFGSAMHIAAAMEIEGLLLPALDSLTEALKSKAQEFQDIIKIDRTHLQEAVSLSLEKEFSGFVERLELGRKRIVETVEGLRYLPLSQYLTRP
;
A
#
# COMPACT_ATOMS: atom_id res chain seq x y z
N MET A 1 -17.59 11.54 -31.76
CA MET A 1 -18.16 10.38 -32.49
C MET A 1 -16.97 9.62 -33.05
N ALA A 2 -16.69 8.34 -32.78
CA ALA A 2 -17.55 7.22 -32.39
C ALA A 2 -16.99 6.48 -31.15
N SER A 3 -17.90 6.12 -30.25
CA SER A 3 -17.68 5.11 -29.21
C SER A 3 -17.56 3.76 -29.92
N SER A 4 -16.34 3.23 -30.00
CA SER A 4 -16.10 1.85 -30.46
C SER A 4 -16.38 0.91 -29.28
N THR A 5 -17.66 0.64 -29.05
CA THR A 5 -18.12 -0.46 -28.19
C THR A 5 -17.89 -1.76 -28.94
N TYR A 6 -16.70 -2.35 -28.81
CA TYR A 6 -16.45 -3.68 -29.35
C TYR A 6 -16.85 -4.75 -28.31
N ARG A 7 -17.78 -5.63 -28.71
CA ARG A 7 -18.18 -6.83 -27.96
C ARG A 7 -17.00 -7.79 -27.92
N GLN A 8 -16.44 -7.96 -26.73
CA GLN A 8 -15.41 -8.95 -26.42
C GLN A 8 -15.90 -10.35 -26.79
N LYS A 9 -15.07 -11.12 -27.51
CA LYS A 9 -15.24 -12.58 -27.66
C LYS A 9 -15.24 -13.16 -26.25
N SER A 10 -16.38 -13.68 -25.80
CA SER A 10 -16.47 -14.30 -24.48
C SER A 10 -15.54 -15.52 -24.47
N LEU A 11 -14.40 -15.40 -23.80
CA LEU A 11 -13.48 -16.52 -23.56
C LEU A 11 -14.09 -17.55 -22.61
N THR A 12 -15.17 -17.20 -21.90
CA THR A 12 -15.98 -18.09 -21.08
C THR A 12 -16.37 -19.35 -21.87
N ASP A 13 -16.20 -20.51 -21.25
CA ASP A 13 -16.41 -21.85 -21.80
C ASP A 13 -15.44 -22.31 -22.89
N SER A 14 -14.39 -21.54 -23.19
CA SER A 14 -13.32 -21.99 -24.09
C SER A 14 -12.35 -22.94 -23.39
N GLU A 15 -11.86 -23.94 -24.12
CA GLU A 15 -10.78 -24.83 -23.69
C GLU A 15 -9.44 -24.31 -24.20
N LEU A 16 -8.45 -24.25 -23.32
CA LEU A 16 -7.07 -23.90 -23.63
C LEU A 16 -6.18 -25.12 -23.41
N TYR A 17 -5.33 -25.39 -24.40
CA TYR A 17 -4.42 -26.53 -24.41
C TYR A 17 -3.00 -26.02 -24.14
N PHE A 18 -2.43 -26.41 -23.01
CA PHE A 18 -1.07 -26.08 -22.62
C PHE A 18 -0.27 -27.34 -22.31
N GLU A 19 1.05 -27.24 -22.28
CA GLU A 19 1.93 -28.35 -21.88
C GLU A 19 1.66 -28.83 -20.44
N PHE A 20 1.18 -27.92 -19.57
CA PHE A 20 0.85 -28.19 -18.16
C PHE A 20 -0.62 -28.60 -17.92
N GLY A 21 -1.39 -28.88 -18.99
CA GLY A 21 -2.74 -29.44 -18.90
C GLY A 21 -3.76 -28.73 -19.78
N VAL A 22 -4.99 -29.25 -19.77
CA VAL A 22 -6.12 -28.67 -20.52
C VAL A 22 -7.01 -27.92 -19.55
N TRP A 23 -7.27 -26.65 -19.83
CA TRP A 23 -7.96 -25.74 -18.92
C TRP A 23 -9.23 -25.18 -19.54
N LYS A 24 -10.34 -25.30 -18.84
CA LYS A 24 -11.60 -24.67 -19.20
C LYS A 24 -11.71 -23.30 -18.52
N ILE A 25 -11.93 -22.26 -19.32
CA ILE A 25 -12.15 -20.89 -18.84
C ILE A 25 -13.58 -20.74 -18.35
N GLY A 26 -13.72 -20.32 -17.10
CA GLY A 26 -15.00 -20.03 -16.46
C GLY A 26 -15.33 -18.54 -16.50
N LYS A 27 -15.98 -18.08 -15.42
CA LYS A 27 -16.47 -16.71 -15.29
C LYS A 27 -15.32 -15.70 -15.25
N ASN A 28 -15.52 -14.54 -15.90
CA ASN A 28 -14.66 -13.38 -15.71
C ASN A 28 -14.81 -12.80 -14.29
N LEU A 29 -13.69 -12.68 -13.59
CA LEU A 29 -13.59 -12.12 -12.24
C LEU A 29 -13.23 -10.63 -12.28
N SER A 30 -12.34 -10.22 -13.19
CA SER A 30 -12.02 -8.82 -13.41
C SER A 30 -11.43 -8.57 -14.81
N SER A 31 -11.48 -7.30 -15.25
CA SER A 31 -10.82 -6.82 -16.46
C SER A 31 -10.32 -5.40 -16.21
N LYS A 32 -9.06 -5.14 -16.53
CA LYS A 32 -8.39 -3.85 -16.36
C LYS A 32 -7.64 -3.50 -17.65
N PHE A 33 -7.65 -2.21 -17.99
CA PHE A 33 -6.79 -1.65 -19.02
C PHE A 33 -5.59 -0.97 -18.34
N ARG A 34 -4.38 -1.26 -18.82
CA ARG A 34 -3.13 -0.72 -18.29
C ARG A 34 -2.40 -0.02 -19.42
N GLN A 35 -1.77 1.10 -19.09
CA GLN A 35 -0.79 1.77 -19.94
C GLN A 35 0.49 1.90 -19.13
N GLN A 36 1.59 1.42 -19.67
CA GLN A 36 2.89 1.39 -19.02
C GLN A 36 3.90 2.18 -19.86
N GLU A 37 4.74 2.98 -19.22
CA GLU A 37 5.85 3.67 -19.87
C GLU A 37 7.06 2.74 -20.01
N ASP A 38 7.72 2.77 -21.17
CA ASP A 38 8.96 2.03 -21.40
C ASP A 38 10.16 2.79 -20.81
N PRO A 39 11.12 2.11 -20.16
CA PRO A 39 12.37 2.73 -19.72
C PRO A 39 13.19 3.36 -20.86
N HIS A 40 13.05 2.87 -22.09
CA HIS A 40 13.72 3.43 -23.27
C HIS A 40 12.80 4.39 -24.08
N GLY A 41 11.69 4.83 -23.48
CA GLY A 41 10.76 5.83 -24.00
C GLY A 41 9.52 5.23 -24.67
N GLY A 42 8.40 5.96 -24.65
CA GLY A 42 7.12 5.49 -25.22
C GLY A 42 6.23 4.76 -24.21
N PHE A 43 5.14 4.15 -24.70
CA PHE A 43 4.20 3.40 -23.87
C PHE A 43 3.71 2.12 -24.56
N THR A 44 3.40 1.12 -23.75
CA THR A 44 2.62 -0.06 -24.13
C THR A 44 1.24 0.01 -23.50
N CYS A 45 0.23 -0.52 -24.19
CA CYS A 45 -1.11 -0.67 -23.63
C CYS A 45 -1.48 -2.13 -23.58
N GLU A 46 -2.03 -2.55 -22.45
CA GLU A 46 -2.36 -3.94 -22.18
C GLU A 46 -3.78 -4.07 -21.63
N ARG A 47 -4.39 -5.21 -21.89
CA ARG A 47 -5.59 -5.65 -21.21
C ARG A 47 -5.25 -6.82 -20.30
N HIS A 48 -5.52 -6.66 -19.02
CA HIS A 48 -5.33 -7.66 -18.00
C HIS A 48 -6.69 -8.18 -17.58
N GLU A 49 -6.90 -9.47 -17.71
CA GLU A 49 -8.17 -10.11 -17.38
C GLU A 49 -7.94 -11.29 -16.46
N VAL A 50 -8.85 -11.47 -15.52
CA VAL A 50 -8.78 -12.57 -14.56
C VAL A 50 -10.04 -13.40 -14.70
N TYR A 51 -9.90 -14.70 -14.89
CA TYR A 51 -11.00 -15.65 -15.01
C TYR A 51 -10.85 -16.79 -14.00
N GLU A 52 -11.95 -17.44 -13.70
CA GLU A 52 -11.91 -18.79 -13.12
C GLU A 52 -11.37 -19.77 -14.16
N ALA A 53 -10.57 -20.74 -13.72
CA ALA A 53 -10.00 -21.78 -14.58
C ALA A 53 -10.17 -23.15 -13.92
N THR A 54 -10.71 -24.12 -14.65
CA THR A 54 -10.83 -25.50 -14.16
C THR A 54 -9.99 -26.41 -15.04
N ARG A 55 -9.08 -27.16 -14.42
CA ARG A 55 -8.30 -28.17 -15.12
C ARG A 55 -9.17 -29.37 -15.49
N ILE A 56 -9.17 -29.75 -16.77
CA ILE A 56 -10.05 -30.81 -17.31
C ILE A 56 -9.43 -32.19 -17.08
N ASP A 57 -8.13 -32.32 -17.27
CA ASP A 57 -7.39 -33.59 -17.11
C ASP A 57 -7.20 -33.99 -15.64
N GLN A 58 -7.20 -33.02 -14.73
CA GLN A 58 -7.13 -33.24 -13.27
C GLN A 58 -8.11 -32.29 -12.56
N PRO A 59 -9.41 -32.60 -12.55
CA PRO A 59 -10.43 -31.70 -12.02
C PRO A 59 -10.29 -31.50 -10.50
N SER A 60 -10.20 -30.24 -10.10
CA SER A 60 -10.27 -29.81 -8.70
C SER A 60 -11.71 -29.55 -8.26
N LYS A 61 -11.98 -29.65 -6.95
CA LYS A 61 -13.30 -29.32 -6.37
C LYS A 61 -13.64 -27.83 -6.51
N THR A 62 -12.62 -26.98 -6.56
CA THR A 62 -12.76 -25.53 -6.68
C THR A 62 -11.97 -25.07 -7.90
N PRO A 63 -12.52 -24.12 -8.69
CA PRO A 63 -11.77 -23.55 -9.80
C PRO A 63 -10.55 -22.79 -9.29
N ASP A 64 -9.46 -22.85 -10.05
CA ASP A 64 -8.28 -22.01 -9.90
C ASP A 64 -8.50 -20.67 -10.62
N VAL A 65 -7.44 -19.85 -10.72
CA VAL A 65 -7.48 -18.55 -11.37
C VAL A 65 -6.51 -18.52 -12.55
N ILE A 66 -6.94 -17.92 -13.65
CA ILE A 66 -6.07 -17.61 -14.79
C ILE A 66 -6.07 -16.12 -15.05
N LYS A 67 -4.86 -15.53 -15.11
CA LYS A 67 -4.64 -14.17 -15.61
C LYS A 67 -4.27 -14.24 -17.09
N ILE A 68 -4.96 -13.45 -17.90
CA ILE A 68 -4.71 -13.30 -19.33
C ILE A 68 -4.29 -11.86 -19.57
N LYS A 69 -3.05 -11.66 -20.02
CA LYS A 69 -2.48 -10.35 -20.31
C LYS A 69 -2.24 -10.23 -21.81
N LYS A 70 -2.93 -9.31 -22.48
CA LYS A 70 -2.88 -9.12 -23.94
C LYS A 70 -2.37 -7.73 -24.29
N GLN A 71 -1.47 -7.66 -25.26
CA GLN A 71 -1.06 -6.40 -25.87
C GLN A 71 -2.20 -5.81 -26.71
N ILE A 72 -2.43 -4.50 -26.59
CA ILE A 72 -3.49 -3.80 -27.33
C ILE A 72 -2.91 -2.96 -28.47
N VAL A 73 -1.73 -2.37 -28.28
CA VAL A 73 -0.99 -1.70 -29.35
C VAL A 73 0.49 -2.08 -29.26
N PHE A 74 1.20 -2.02 -30.39
CA PHE A 74 2.66 -2.04 -30.37
C PHE A 74 3.17 -0.85 -29.57
N TRP A 75 4.38 -1.00 -29.04
CA TRP A 75 5.03 0.05 -28.28
C TRP A 75 5.07 1.33 -29.12
N SER A 76 4.68 2.45 -28.51
CA SER A 76 4.47 3.70 -29.26
C SER A 76 5.71 4.19 -30.02
N ASN A 77 6.90 3.66 -29.69
CA ASN A 77 8.16 3.93 -30.35
C ASN A 77 8.86 2.67 -30.93
N ARG A 78 8.28 1.46 -30.82
CA ARG A 78 8.90 0.19 -31.27
C ARG A 78 7.85 -0.82 -31.75
N GLY A 79 8.10 -1.49 -32.88
CA GLY A 79 7.33 -2.65 -33.33
C GLY A 79 7.68 -3.93 -32.56
N TYR A 80 7.61 -3.88 -31.23
CA TYR A 80 8.13 -4.90 -30.32
C TYR A 80 7.04 -5.90 -29.92
N SER A 81 7.36 -7.20 -30.00
CA SER A 81 6.45 -8.34 -29.87
C SER A 81 6.70 -9.21 -28.62
N GLU A 82 7.69 -8.89 -27.80
CA GLU A 82 7.91 -9.63 -26.54
C GLU A 82 6.94 -9.14 -25.45
N PRO A 83 6.65 -9.99 -24.45
CA PRO A 83 5.88 -9.58 -23.28
C PRO A 83 6.53 -8.43 -22.52
N SER A 84 5.70 -7.65 -21.82
CA SER A 84 6.21 -6.63 -20.90
C SER A 84 6.96 -7.25 -19.72
N ASP A 85 7.86 -6.45 -19.15
CA ASP A 85 8.62 -6.85 -17.97
C ASP A 85 7.71 -7.21 -16.79
N GLU A 86 6.52 -6.62 -16.68
CA GLU A 86 5.53 -6.95 -15.64
C GLU A 86 5.04 -8.41 -15.75
N VAL A 87 4.79 -8.89 -16.97
CA VAL A 87 4.39 -10.30 -17.22
C VAL A 87 5.52 -11.23 -16.80
N ASN A 88 6.74 -10.94 -17.25
CA ASN A 88 7.90 -11.78 -16.97
C ASN A 88 8.24 -11.80 -15.47
N ARG A 89 8.18 -10.63 -14.80
CA ARG A 89 8.37 -10.53 -13.35
C ARG A 89 7.33 -11.31 -12.58
N GLU A 90 6.05 -11.22 -12.96
CA GLU A 90 5.01 -11.95 -12.23
C GLU A 90 5.20 -13.46 -12.30
N ILE A 91 5.51 -14.01 -13.49
CA ILE A 91 5.81 -15.43 -13.68
C ILE A 91 7.04 -15.82 -12.86
N TYR A 92 8.12 -15.04 -12.96
CA TYR A 92 9.35 -15.27 -12.21
C TYR A 92 9.09 -15.27 -10.71
N ASN A 93 8.44 -14.24 -10.18
CA ASN A 93 8.17 -14.08 -8.75
C ASN A 93 7.30 -15.22 -8.20
N LEU A 94 6.27 -15.63 -8.93
CA LEU A 94 5.44 -16.78 -8.54
C LEU A 94 6.26 -18.08 -8.49
N SER A 95 7.20 -18.30 -9.43
CA SER A 95 8.08 -19.48 -9.44
C SER A 95 9.07 -19.50 -8.27
N GLN A 96 9.49 -18.34 -7.77
CA GLN A 96 10.41 -18.23 -6.63
C GLN A 96 9.70 -18.31 -5.28
N LEU A 97 8.37 -18.18 -5.26
CA LEU A 97 7.55 -18.10 -4.05
C LEU A 97 6.65 -19.33 -3.84
N GLU A 98 6.97 -20.48 -4.45
CA GLU A 98 6.17 -21.71 -4.34
C GLU A 98 5.95 -22.20 -2.90
N GLU A 99 6.92 -21.94 -2.01
CA GLU A 99 6.85 -22.29 -0.58
C GLU A 99 6.28 -21.15 0.29
N CYS A 100 5.94 -20.00 -0.28
CA CYS A 100 5.35 -18.88 0.45
C CYS A 100 3.86 -19.12 0.69
N ARG A 101 3.46 -19.10 1.97
CA ARG A 101 2.08 -19.38 2.36
C ARG A 101 1.15 -18.21 2.06
N SER A 102 1.70 -17.00 1.99
CA SER A 102 0.97 -15.75 1.79
C SER A 102 0.89 -15.31 0.33
N THR A 103 1.24 -16.19 -0.61
CA THR A 103 1.10 -15.96 -2.05
C THR A 103 0.47 -17.18 -2.74
N PRO A 104 -0.28 -16.99 -3.83
CA PRO A 104 -0.78 -18.09 -4.64
C PRO A 104 0.36 -18.93 -5.25
N LYS A 105 0.14 -20.23 -5.40
CA LYS A 105 1.07 -21.10 -6.13
C LYS A 105 0.92 -20.94 -7.64
N LEU A 106 2.03 -20.95 -8.36
CA LEU A 106 2.04 -21.08 -9.81
C LEU A 106 1.62 -22.50 -10.19
N LEU A 107 0.64 -22.64 -11.08
CA LEU A 107 0.21 -23.93 -11.62
C LEU A 107 0.71 -24.14 -13.06
N GLY A 108 0.94 -23.05 -13.78
CA GLY A 108 1.54 -23.06 -15.12
C GLY A 108 1.42 -21.71 -15.80
N TYR A 109 2.16 -21.51 -16.88
CA TYR A 109 2.06 -20.30 -17.70
C TYR A 109 2.37 -20.61 -19.16
N ALA A 110 1.85 -19.78 -20.07
CA ALA A 110 2.16 -19.83 -21.48
C ALA A 110 2.25 -18.42 -22.04
N VAL A 111 3.22 -18.17 -22.90
CA VAL A 111 3.40 -16.91 -23.62
C VAL A 111 3.40 -17.23 -25.10
N GLY A 112 2.63 -16.47 -25.87
CA GLY A 112 2.54 -16.66 -27.31
C GLY A 112 2.18 -15.37 -28.04
N THR A 113 1.82 -15.54 -29.30
CA THR A 113 1.46 -14.45 -30.22
C THR A 113 -0.04 -14.47 -30.50
N GLN A 114 -0.65 -13.29 -30.50
CA GLN A 114 -2.05 -13.07 -30.85
C GLN A 114 -2.29 -13.41 -32.33
N ASP A 115 -3.40 -14.12 -32.58
CA ASP A 115 -3.76 -14.57 -33.92
C ASP A 115 -4.50 -13.49 -34.73
N SER A 116 -4.85 -13.81 -35.97
CA SER A 116 -5.59 -12.90 -36.87
C SER A 116 -6.98 -12.48 -36.37
N SER A 117 -7.52 -13.17 -35.36
CA SER A 117 -8.84 -12.92 -34.77
C SER A 117 -8.79 -12.11 -33.48
N ASP A 118 -7.60 -11.91 -32.90
CA ASP A 118 -7.37 -11.08 -31.72
C ASP A 118 -7.28 -9.58 -32.07
N HIS A 119 -7.20 -8.74 -31.03
CA HIS A 119 -7.20 -7.28 -31.19
C HIS A 119 -5.94 -6.76 -31.91
N LEU A 120 -4.79 -7.36 -31.61
CA LEU A 120 -3.51 -7.01 -32.21
C LEU A 120 -2.83 -8.25 -32.76
N PRO A 121 -3.18 -8.71 -33.98
CA PRO A 121 -2.49 -9.82 -34.62
C PRO A 121 -0.97 -9.59 -34.67
N GLY A 122 -0.20 -10.57 -34.20
CA GLY A 122 1.26 -10.45 -34.08
C GLY A 122 1.77 -9.81 -32.78
N GLY A 123 0.90 -9.23 -31.95
CA GLY A 123 1.24 -8.80 -30.60
C GLY A 123 1.32 -9.98 -29.63
N TYR A 124 1.84 -9.80 -28.42
CA TYR A 124 1.94 -10.91 -27.46
C TYR A 124 0.63 -11.16 -26.70
N ILE A 125 0.50 -12.38 -26.18
CA ILE A 125 -0.52 -12.81 -25.22
C ILE A 125 0.12 -13.73 -24.18
N ALA A 126 -0.16 -13.50 -22.90
CA ALA A 126 0.34 -14.32 -21.81
C ALA A 126 -0.82 -14.87 -20.96
N TYR A 127 -0.66 -16.12 -20.55
CA TYR A 127 -1.56 -16.88 -19.68
C TYR A 127 -0.79 -17.29 -18.44
N ILE A 128 -1.28 -16.93 -17.25
CA ILE A 128 -0.67 -17.29 -15.97
C ILE A 128 -1.75 -17.98 -15.13
N VAL A 129 -1.60 -19.28 -14.89
CA VAL A 129 -2.53 -20.09 -14.09
C VAL A 129 -1.97 -20.23 -12.69
N MET A 130 -2.78 -19.88 -11.69
CA MET A 130 -2.38 -19.81 -10.29
C MET A 130 -3.49 -20.35 -9.39
N GLN A 131 -3.07 -20.87 -8.24
CA GLN A 131 -3.99 -21.41 -7.23
C GLN A 131 -5.00 -20.36 -6.80
N LYS A 132 -6.29 -20.73 -6.75
CA LYS A 132 -7.29 -19.87 -6.08
C LYS A 132 -7.09 -19.91 -4.57
N VAL A 133 -6.75 -18.77 -3.98
CA VAL A 133 -6.64 -18.59 -2.52
C VAL A 133 -8.01 -18.37 -1.89
N PRO A 134 -8.24 -18.81 -0.64
CA PRO A 134 -9.50 -18.56 0.06
C PRO A 134 -9.61 -17.10 0.50
N GLY A 135 -10.84 -16.61 0.66
CA GLY A 135 -11.13 -15.28 1.17
C GLY A 135 -11.71 -14.32 0.13
N GLU A 136 -11.76 -13.05 0.49
CA GLU A 136 -12.34 -11.98 -0.33
C GLU A 136 -11.39 -10.79 -0.52
N ASN A 137 -11.59 -10.05 -1.61
CA ASN A 137 -10.85 -8.82 -1.86
C ASN A 137 -11.25 -7.71 -0.89
N LEU A 138 -10.32 -6.82 -0.56
CA LEU A 138 -10.50 -5.76 0.42
C LEU A 138 -11.08 -4.46 -0.15
N HIS A 139 -11.88 -4.50 -1.22
CA HIS A 139 -12.58 -3.34 -1.77
C HIS A 139 -13.46 -2.60 -0.73
N GLY A 140 -14.05 -3.32 0.22
CA GLY A 140 -14.90 -2.77 1.28
C GLY A 140 -14.17 -2.43 2.59
N PHE A 141 -12.83 -2.41 2.62
CA PHE A 141 -12.03 -2.31 3.85
C PHE A 141 -12.44 -1.14 4.77
N ASP A 142 -12.70 0.05 4.20
CA ASP A 142 -13.03 1.24 4.99
C ASP A 142 -14.42 1.16 5.64
N THR A 143 -15.29 0.24 5.19
CA THR A 143 -16.62 0.00 5.78
C THR A 143 -16.59 -0.95 6.98
N LEU A 144 -15.46 -1.65 7.18
CA LEU A 144 -15.29 -2.59 8.29
C LEU A 144 -15.11 -1.87 9.63
N THR A 145 -15.39 -2.57 10.72
CA THR A 145 -15.13 -2.05 12.07
C THR A 145 -13.64 -1.81 12.28
N LYS A 146 -13.26 -0.87 13.16
CA LYS A 146 -11.85 -0.60 13.48
C LYS A 146 -11.11 -1.86 13.98
N ALA A 147 -11.79 -2.72 14.74
CA ALA A 147 -11.23 -3.97 15.23
C ALA A 147 -10.88 -4.92 14.07
N GLU A 148 -11.78 -5.07 13.10
CA GLU A 148 -11.55 -5.95 11.94
C GLU A 148 -10.49 -5.37 10.99
N GLN A 149 -10.50 -4.05 10.77
CA GLN A 149 -9.43 -3.37 10.03
C GLN A 149 -8.05 -3.61 10.67
N ASN A 150 -7.97 -3.57 12.01
CA ASN A 150 -6.72 -3.82 12.71
C ASN A 150 -6.26 -5.28 12.58
N ARG A 151 -7.18 -6.25 12.64
CA ARG A 151 -6.87 -7.67 12.39
C ARG A 151 -6.27 -7.87 11.00
N ILE A 152 -6.93 -7.31 9.98
CA ILE A 152 -6.45 -7.39 8.60
C ILE A 152 -5.06 -6.73 8.45
N ARG A 153 -4.83 -5.57 9.09
CA ARG A 153 -3.52 -4.90 9.07
C ARG A 153 -2.42 -5.78 9.64
N VAL A 154 -2.67 -6.42 10.79
CA VAL A 154 -1.71 -7.34 11.42
C VAL A 154 -1.40 -8.51 10.48
N ALA A 155 -2.43 -9.17 9.97
CA ALA A 155 -2.25 -10.30 9.05
C ALA A 155 -1.53 -9.91 7.74
N PHE A 156 -1.79 -8.71 7.22
CA PHE A 156 -1.09 -8.17 6.07
C PHE A 156 0.40 -7.91 6.36
N ILE A 157 0.72 -7.38 7.55
CA ILE A 157 2.12 -7.21 8.00
C ILE A 157 2.81 -8.57 8.09
N ASP A 158 2.15 -9.59 8.63
CA ASP A 158 2.71 -10.94 8.71
C ASP A 158 2.98 -11.53 7.31
N SER A 159 2.06 -11.28 6.37
CA SER A 159 2.21 -11.69 4.97
C SER A 159 3.41 -11.02 4.30
N LEU A 160 3.59 -9.71 4.51
CA LEU A 160 4.76 -8.97 4.02
C LEU A 160 6.06 -9.47 4.65
N TRP A 161 6.06 -9.76 5.96
CA TRP A 161 7.21 -10.35 6.63
C TRP A 161 7.59 -11.69 6.02
N GLU A 162 6.61 -12.49 5.62
CA GLU A 162 6.86 -13.76 4.94
C GLU A 162 7.57 -13.55 3.59
N LEU A 163 7.16 -12.57 2.78
CA LEU A 163 7.85 -12.21 1.54
C LEU A 163 9.30 -11.74 1.81
N VAL A 164 9.46 -10.83 2.77
CA VAL A 164 10.78 -10.26 3.13
C VAL A 164 11.72 -11.34 3.66
N SER A 165 11.20 -12.32 4.41
CA SER A 165 12.00 -13.46 4.87
C SER A 165 12.58 -14.29 3.72
N ARG A 166 11.97 -14.20 2.52
CA ARG A 166 12.40 -14.81 1.26
C ARG A 166 13.12 -13.84 0.34
N TYR A 167 13.57 -12.69 0.85
CA TYR A 167 14.29 -11.66 0.11
C TYR A 167 13.44 -10.98 -0.97
N PHE A 168 12.12 -10.91 -0.78
CA PHE A 168 11.22 -10.15 -1.65
C PHE A 168 10.72 -8.87 -0.98
N THR A 169 10.63 -7.80 -1.76
CA THR A 169 9.86 -6.60 -1.41
C THR A 169 8.75 -6.39 -2.42
N HIS A 170 7.63 -5.80 -2.00
CA HIS A 170 6.52 -5.50 -2.89
C HIS A 170 6.25 -3.99 -2.93
N ARG A 171 6.34 -3.36 -4.11
CA ARG A 171 6.23 -1.89 -4.22
C ARG A 171 4.78 -1.36 -4.28
N ASP A 172 3.83 -2.19 -4.73
CA ASP A 172 2.43 -1.78 -4.88
C ASP A 172 1.37 -2.75 -4.29
N PRO A 173 1.44 -3.13 -3.00
CA PRO A 173 0.48 -4.06 -2.41
C PRO A 173 -0.81 -3.33 -2.02
N ARG A 174 -1.50 -2.78 -3.01
CA ARG A 174 -2.80 -2.13 -2.82
C ARG A 174 -3.82 -3.14 -2.32
N ARG A 175 -4.86 -2.65 -1.66
CA ARG A 175 -5.96 -3.49 -1.14
C ARG A 175 -6.61 -4.36 -2.22
N GLU A 176 -6.66 -3.87 -3.47
CA GLU A 176 -7.16 -4.63 -4.63
C GLU A 176 -6.30 -5.84 -5.01
N ASN A 177 -5.05 -5.88 -4.55
CA ASN A 177 -4.10 -6.95 -4.80
C ASN A 177 -3.98 -7.92 -3.61
N ILE A 178 -4.83 -7.76 -2.58
CA ILE A 178 -4.84 -8.58 -1.37
C ILE A 178 -6.18 -9.31 -1.24
N ILE A 179 -6.10 -10.60 -0.90
CA ILE A 179 -7.24 -11.41 -0.49
C ILE A 179 -7.14 -11.69 1.01
N TRP A 180 -8.23 -11.48 1.74
CA TRP A 180 -8.32 -11.71 3.20
C TRP A 180 -9.18 -12.93 3.49
N ASP A 181 -8.63 -13.92 4.20
CA ASP A 181 -9.41 -15.02 4.77
C ASP A 181 -9.60 -14.82 6.29
N PRO A 182 -10.81 -14.42 6.73
CA PRO A 182 -11.09 -14.20 8.15
C PRO A 182 -11.05 -15.49 8.98
N ARG A 183 -11.23 -16.67 8.36
CA ARG A 183 -11.20 -17.96 9.08
C ARG A 183 -9.79 -18.36 9.46
N MET A 184 -8.84 -18.11 8.55
CA MET A 184 -7.43 -18.40 8.76
C MET A 184 -6.69 -17.24 9.44
N GLY A 185 -7.26 -16.03 9.41
CA GLY A 185 -6.58 -14.84 9.87
C GLY A 185 -5.39 -14.48 8.99
N GLN A 186 -5.46 -14.76 7.68
CA GLN A 186 -4.33 -14.63 6.75
C GLN A 186 -4.68 -13.74 5.55
N CYS A 187 -3.71 -12.92 5.13
CA CYS A 187 -3.76 -12.19 3.88
C CYS A 187 -2.94 -12.90 2.81
N PHE A 188 -3.40 -12.83 1.56
CA PHE A 188 -2.67 -13.36 0.40
C PHE A 188 -2.39 -12.22 -0.58
N ILE A 189 -1.12 -12.08 -0.98
CA ILE A 189 -0.69 -11.12 -2.00
C ILE A 189 -0.82 -11.81 -3.36
N VAL A 190 -1.79 -11.38 -4.17
CA VAL A 190 -2.19 -12.08 -5.40
C VAL A 190 -1.73 -11.41 -6.69
N ASP A 191 -1.14 -10.23 -6.59
CA ASP A 191 -0.50 -9.52 -7.71
C ASP A 191 0.97 -9.40 -7.36
N LEU A 192 1.86 -9.91 -8.21
CA LEU A 192 3.31 -9.95 -7.95
C LEU A 192 4.11 -9.26 -9.07
N GLU A 193 3.45 -8.51 -9.95
CA GLU A 193 4.11 -7.79 -11.06
C GLU A 193 5.06 -6.66 -10.60
N ASP A 194 4.81 -6.14 -9.38
CA ASP A 194 5.58 -5.10 -8.69
C ASP A 194 6.40 -5.64 -7.50
N ALA A 195 6.56 -6.96 -7.41
CA ALA A 195 7.46 -7.58 -6.45
C ALA A 195 8.89 -7.67 -7.04
N GLU A 196 9.88 -7.47 -6.18
CA GLU A 196 11.30 -7.49 -6.54
C GLU A 196 12.06 -8.40 -5.58
N GLN A 197 12.89 -9.27 -6.14
CA GLN A 197 13.80 -10.13 -5.38
C GLN A 197 15.15 -9.43 -5.17
N HIS A 198 15.68 -9.54 -3.96
CA HIS A 198 16.97 -8.98 -3.58
C HIS A 198 17.99 -10.08 -3.35
N THR A 199 19.25 -9.83 -3.74
CA THR A 199 20.36 -10.78 -3.55
C THR A 199 21.00 -10.69 -2.16
N ASN A 200 20.80 -9.58 -1.45
CA ASN A 200 21.35 -9.34 -0.11
C ASN A 200 20.30 -8.67 0.78
N ARG A 201 20.26 -9.04 2.07
CA ARG A 201 19.58 -8.23 3.09
C ARG A 201 20.31 -6.90 3.19
N THR A 202 19.69 -5.83 2.68
CA THR A 202 20.21 -4.48 2.94
C THR A 202 19.86 -4.07 4.36
N LYS A 203 20.63 -3.14 4.94
CA LYS A 203 20.45 -2.59 6.30
C LYS A 203 19.11 -1.86 6.52
N HIS A 204 18.25 -1.81 5.50
CA HIS A 204 17.01 -1.05 5.43
C HIS A 204 15.77 -1.92 5.15
N ASP A 205 15.90 -3.24 5.26
CA ASP A 205 14.78 -4.17 5.14
C ASP A 205 14.13 -4.36 6.54
N PRO A 206 12.81 -4.13 6.72
CA PRO A 206 11.79 -3.98 5.68
C PRO A 206 11.25 -2.56 5.44
N ASP A 207 11.02 -2.21 4.17
CA ASP A 207 10.26 -1.01 3.78
C ASP A 207 8.75 -1.25 3.93
N PHE A 208 8.23 -1.04 5.14
CA PHE A 208 6.79 -1.14 5.42
C PHE A 208 6.00 0.10 4.99
N THR A 209 6.57 1.06 4.25
CA THR A 209 5.83 2.27 3.83
C THR A 209 4.57 1.96 3.04
N VAL A 210 4.53 0.81 2.38
CA VAL A 210 3.34 0.26 1.75
C VAL A 210 2.17 0.04 2.73
N VAL A 211 2.44 -0.33 3.99
CA VAL A 211 1.43 -0.48 5.04
C VAL A 211 0.83 0.87 5.44
N SER A 212 1.57 1.98 5.28
CA SER A 212 1.04 3.32 5.56
C SER A 212 -0.17 3.68 4.70
N GLN A 213 -0.28 3.09 3.50
CA GLN A 213 -1.37 3.32 2.56
C GLN A 213 -2.71 2.74 3.06
N TRP A 214 -2.68 1.91 4.11
CA TRP A 214 -3.86 1.25 4.68
C TRP A 214 -4.47 2.02 5.86
N TYR A 215 -3.88 3.16 6.21
CA TYR A 215 -4.42 4.14 7.13
C TYR A 215 -5.09 5.28 6.33
N PRO A 216 -6.38 5.59 6.56
CA PRO A 216 -7.04 6.63 5.77
C PRO A 216 -6.32 8.00 5.78
N GLY A 217 -6.40 8.71 4.65
CA GLY A 217 -5.78 10.03 4.46
C GLY A 217 -4.52 10.08 3.58
N ARG A 218 -3.93 8.95 3.16
CA ARG A 218 -2.69 8.93 2.34
C ARG A 218 -2.90 8.32 0.94
N HIS A 219 -3.17 9.15 -0.07
CA HIS A 219 -3.09 8.73 -1.49
C HIS A 219 -2.02 9.53 -2.26
N LYS A 220 -1.06 8.79 -2.84
CA LYS A 220 -0.03 9.18 -3.82
C LYS A 220 0.90 10.35 -3.45
N THR A 221 2.07 10.04 -2.90
CA THR A 221 3.33 10.77 -3.15
C THR A 221 4.50 9.79 -3.14
N ARG A 222 5.32 9.81 -4.20
CA ARG A 222 6.58 9.04 -4.32
C ARG A 222 7.53 9.43 -3.19
N GLY A 223 8.06 8.43 -2.49
CA GLY A 223 9.19 8.50 -1.56
C GLY A 223 8.90 9.18 -0.22
N PHE A 224 8.61 8.39 0.82
CA PHE A 224 8.89 8.79 2.21
C PHE A 224 8.88 7.59 3.17
N VAL A 225 9.89 7.54 4.05
CA VAL A 225 10.12 6.58 5.14
C VAL A 225 9.02 6.67 6.22
N LEU A 226 8.62 5.53 6.79
CA LEU A 226 7.62 5.38 7.86
C LEU A 226 8.00 6.09 9.18
N PRO A 227 7.01 6.54 10.00
CA PRO A 227 6.36 5.60 10.93
C PRO A 227 4.83 5.69 11.05
N SER A 228 4.29 4.48 11.26
CA SER A 228 3.09 4.04 11.99
C SER A 228 1.87 4.96 12.18
N SER A 229 0.77 4.42 11.66
CA SER A 229 -0.51 4.17 12.33
C SER A 229 -1.38 5.34 12.77
N THR A 230 -2.40 5.65 11.98
CA THR A 230 -3.83 5.48 12.32
C THR A 230 -4.67 6.35 11.38
N SER A 231 -5.97 6.25 11.53
CA SER A 231 -6.95 7.11 10.90
C SER A 231 -8.25 7.08 11.71
N PRO A 232 -9.14 8.09 11.68
CA PRO A 232 -9.83 8.58 10.48
C PRO A 232 -9.86 10.12 10.30
N THR A 233 -10.34 10.52 9.13
CA THR A 233 -10.40 11.83 8.48
C THR A 233 -11.11 12.99 9.20
N LEU A 234 -10.47 14.17 9.12
CA LEU A 234 -11.00 15.54 9.13
C LEU A 234 -10.27 16.32 7.98
N PRO A 235 -10.72 17.52 7.54
CA PRO A 235 -10.67 18.01 6.15
C PRO A 235 -9.23 18.28 5.62
N PRO A 236 -9.03 18.47 4.30
CA PRO A 236 -7.75 18.22 3.64
C PRO A 236 -6.69 19.24 4.07
N ALA A 237 -5.77 18.82 4.94
CA ALA A 237 -4.62 19.61 5.33
C ALA A 237 -3.49 19.54 4.29
N MET A 238 -2.71 20.60 4.26
CA MET A 238 -1.60 20.84 3.35
C MET A 238 -0.45 19.82 3.51
N ASN A 239 -0.15 19.03 2.47
CA ASN A 239 1.07 18.21 2.36
C ASN A 239 2.32 19.05 2.70
N SER A 240 3.04 18.70 3.76
CA SER A 240 4.30 19.35 4.20
C SER A 240 5.58 18.64 3.70
N SER A 241 5.45 17.61 2.85
CA SER A 241 6.57 16.76 2.41
C SER A 241 7.45 17.35 1.29
N PHE A 242 7.49 18.68 1.11
CA PHE A 242 8.31 19.34 0.08
C PHE A 242 9.35 20.34 0.63
N ALA A 243 9.62 20.32 1.93
CA ALA A 243 10.35 21.40 2.60
C ALA A 243 11.80 21.10 3.02
N SER A 244 12.31 19.87 2.92
CA SER A 244 13.58 19.52 3.59
C SER A 244 14.85 19.85 2.80
N SER A 245 14.77 20.34 1.57
CA SER A 245 15.96 20.65 0.77
C SER A 245 15.90 21.94 -0.06
N GLN A 246 14.91 22.82 0.18
CA GLN A 246 14.83 24.09 -0.53
C GLN A 246 15.00 25.29 0.41
N PRO A 247 15.90 26.26 0.11
CA PRO A 247 16.14 27.43 0.95
C PRO A 247 14.97 28.42 1.04
N HIS A 248 13.79 28.10 0.47
CA HIS A 248 12.55 28.90 0.52
C HIS A 248 11.27 28.03 0.67
N ALA A 249 11.37 26.93 1.41
CA ALA A 249 10.34 25.90 1.55
C ALA A 249 8.94 26.41 1.96
N ALA A 250 8.86 27.39 2.87
CA ALA A 250 7.58 27.92 3.37
C ALA A 250 6.75 28.62 2.27
N THR A 251 7.43 29.32 1.36
CA THR A 251 6.81 30.05 0.25
C THR A 251 6.36 29.06 -0.84
N SER A 252 7.23 28.15 -1.26
CA SER A 252 6.94 27.15 -2.32
C SER A 252 5.82 26.16 -1.94
N THR A 253 5.80 25.69 -0.69
CA THR A 253 4.78 24.76 -0.18
C THR A 253 3.40 25.42 -0.07
N ARG A 254 3.34 26.74 0.16
CA ARG A 254 2.08 27.49 0.17
C ARG A 254 1.51 27.69 -1.24
N TYR A 255 2.34 28.01 -2.23
CA TYR A 255 1.88 28.27 -3.60
C TYR A 255 1.30 27.04 -4.32
N SER A 256 1.68 25.82 -3.89
CA SER A 256 1.13 24.57 -4.41
C SER A 256 -0.28 24.22 -3.88
N HIS A 257 -0.80 24.97 -2.91
CA HIS A 257 -2.15 24.77 -2.38
C HIS A 257 -3.30 25.50 -3.06
N PRO A 258 -3.19 26.78 -3.43
CA PRO A 258 -4.21 27.42 -4.25
C PRO A 258 -4.39 26.72 -5.62
N ASP A 259 -3.36 26.01 -6.11
CA ASP A 259 -3.46 25.16 -7.31
C ASP A 259 -4.42 23.96 -7.16
N LYS A 260 -4.78 23.55 -5.93
CA LYS A 260 -5.78 22.49 -5.70
C LYS A 260 -7.21 22.93 -6.04
N CYS A 261 -7.47 24.22 -6.25
CA CYS A 261 -8.79 24.70 -6.70
C CYS A 261 -9.11 24.32 -8.16
N ASN A 262 -8.12 23.86 -8.95
CA ASN A 262 -8.38 23.26 -10.27
C ASN A 262 -9.15 21.93 -10.22
N LYS A 263 -9.47 21.39 -9.02
CA LYS A 263 -10.29 20.18 -8.89
C LYS A 263 -11.80 20.44 -8.78
N SER A 264 -12.23 21.65 -8.44
CA SER A 264 -13.66 22.01 -8.36
C SER A 264 -14.20 22.71 -9.62
N TYR A 265 -13.33 23.09 -10.56
CA TYR A 265 -13.72 23.60 -11.88
C TYR A 265 -12.77 23.04 -12.95
N PRO A 266 -13.25 22.33 -13.99
CA PRO A 266 -12.41 21.79 -15.04
C PRO A 266 -12.03 22.93 -16.01
N ALA A 267 -11.06 23.77 -15.64
CA ALA A 267 -10.49 24.76 -16.56
C ALA A 267 -9.09 25.22 -16.11
N LEU A 268 -8.07 24.49 -16.57
CA LEU A 268 -6.85 25.02 -17.18
C LEU A 268 -6.35 26.40 -16.67
N GLY A 269 -5.38 26.40 -15.75
CA GLY A 269 -4.27 27.39 -15.68
C GLY A 269 -4.58 28.90 -15.69
N LYS A 270 -5.83 29.33 -15.53
CA LYS A 270 -6.23 30.75 -15.59
C LYS A 270 -6.50 31.27 -14.18
N LYS A 271 -5.94 32.44 -13.84
CA LYS A 271 -6.03 33.10 -12.52
C LYS A 271 -7.39 33.81 -12.28
N THR A 272 -8.45 33.37 -12.94
CA THR A 272 -9.78 34.00 -12.97
C THR A 272 -10.83 32.90 -12.99
N PRO A 273 -11.93 32.98 -12.20
CA PRO A 273 -12.34 34.10 -11.33
C PRO A 273 -11.60 34.17 -9.99
N MET A 274 -10.81 33.16 -9.62
CA MET A 274 -10.09 33.13 -8.33
C MET A 274 -8.58 33.28 -8.47
N HIS A 275 -8.03 34.39 -7.95
CA HIS A 275 -6.59 34.61 -7.91
C HIS A 275 -5.98 33.95 -6.65
N PRO A 276 -4.95 33.09 -6.79
CA PRO A 276 -4.26 32.43 -5.68
C PRO A 276 -3.81 33.37 -4.55
N ASN A 277 -3.30 34.55 -4.88
CA ASN A 277 -2.85 35.51 -3.89
C ASN A 277 -3.97 36.42 -3.39
N ASP A 278 -4.85 36.86 -4.27
CA ASP A 278 -5.75 37.98 -3.96
C ASP A 278 -7.05 37.48 -3.32
N HIS A 279 -7.37 36.20 -3.48
CA HIS A 279 -8.55 35.58 -2.88
C HIS A 279 -8.20 34.47 -1.88
N ILE A 280 -7.28 33.54 -2.21
CA ILE A 280 -6.98 32.38 -1.35
C ILE A 280 -5.94 32.70 -0.28
N ASN A 281 -4.90 33.46 -0.61
CA ASN A 281 -3.89 33.94 0.34
C ASN A 281 -4.14 35.40 0.78
N MET A 282 -5.37 35.88 0.67
CA MET A 282 -5.73 37.23 1.09
C MET A 282 -5.47 37.38 2.59
N SER A 283 -4.69 38.40 2.97
CA SER A 283 -4.31 38.71 4.36
C SER A 283 -3.40 37.68 5.06
N GLY A 284 -2.84 36.69 4.34
CA GLY A 284 -1.95 35.68 4.92
C GLY A 284 -0.47 35.86 4.54
N SER A 285 0.43 35.88 5.53
CA SER A 285 1.89 35.86 5.27
C SER A 285 2.43 34.43 5.27
N SER A 286 3.42 34.12 4.43
CA SER A 286 3.99 32.76 4.23
C SER A 286 4.47 32.10 5.52
N SER A 287 5.01 32.87 6.46
CA SER A 287 5.48 32.41 7.77
C SER A 287 4.35 31.88 8.66
N ASP A 288 3.20 32.56 8.68
CA ASP A 288 2.18 32.36 9.71
C ASP A 288 1.35 31.10 9.44
N GLY A 289 0.85 30.97 8.21
CA GLY A 289 0.10 29.80 7.77
C GLY A 289 0.96 28.54 7.65
N PHE A 290 2.26 28.64 7.40
CA PHE A 290 3.14 27.46 7.38
C PHE A 290 3.41 26.94 8.80
N GLY A 291 3.78 27.84 9.73
CA GLY A 291 3.94 27.47 11.14
C GLY A 291 2.66 26.90 11.75
N SER A 292 1.51 27.49 11.42
CA SER A 292 0.21 27.01 11.89
C SER A 292 -0.16 25.64 11.30
N ALA A 293 0.09 25.42 10.00
CA ALA A 293 -0.12 24.11 9.39
C ALA A 293 0.78 23.03 10.00
N MET A 294 2.04 23.35 10.31
CA MET A 294 2.95 22.43 11.00
C MET A 294 2.46 22.08 12.41
N HIS A 295 2.05 23.08 13.18
CA HIS A 295 1.52 22.88 14.54
C HIS A 295 0.26 22.00 14.52
N ILE A 296 -0.68 22.28 13.62
CA ILE A 296 -1.91 21.49 13.44
C ILE A 296 -1.57 20.06 13.02
N ALA A 297 -0.72 19.87 12.00
CA ALA A 297 -0.35 18.54 11.53
C ALA A 297 0.33 17.72 12.64
N ALA A 298 1.27 18.32 13.37
CA ALA A 298 1.95 17.66 14.48
C ALA A 298 0.98 17.27 15.61
N ALA A 299 0.07 18.16 16.02
CA ALA A 299 -0.92 17.85 17.04
C ALA A 299 -1.87 16.72 16.60
N MET A 300 -2.36 16.77 15.37
CA MET A 300 -3.24 15.73 14.80
C MET A 300 -2.57 14.37 14.73
N GLU A 301 -1.31 14.31 14.31
CA GLU A 301 -0.56 13.04 14.22
C GLU A 301 -0.22 12.52 15.62
N ILE A 302 0.13 13.38 16.58
CA ILE A 302 0.39 12.93 17.96
C ILE A 302 -0.87 12.34 18.60
N GLU A 303 -2.00 13.06 18.54
CA GLU A 303 -3.25 12.65 19.16
C GLU A 303 -3.91 11.47 18.42
N GLY A 304 -3.87 11.49 17.09
CA GLY A 304 -4.46 10.45 16.25
C GLY A 304 -3.62 9.19 16.18
N LEU A 305 -2.30 9.32 16.02
CA LEU A 305 -1.41 8.20 15.70
C LEU A 305 -0.62 7.70 16.90
N LEU A 306 0.17 8.60 17.48
CA LEU A 306 1.23 8.24 18.42
C LEU A 306 0.68 7.82 19.79
N LEU A 307 -0.25 8.61 20.37
CA LEU A 307 -0.80 8.30 21.69
C LEU A 307 -1.57 6.96 21.69
N PRO A 308 -2.44 6.63 20.71
CA PRO A 308 -3.09 5.33 20.67
C PRO A 308 -2.13 4.15 20.50
N ALA A 309 -1.05 4.32 19.73
CA ALA A 309 -0.03 3.29 19.56
C ALA A 309 0.75 3.04 20.86
N LEU A 310 1.11 4.12 21.58
CA LEU A 310 1.72 4.02 22.90
C LEU A 310 0.79 3.35 23.92
N ASP A 311 -0.49 3.69 23.92
CA ASP A 311 -1.49 3.08 24.79
C ASP A 311 -1.60 1.57 24.51
N SER A 312 -1.67 1.17 23.24
CA SER A 312 -1.72 -0.24 22.84
C SER A 312 -0.47 -1.03 23.26
N LEU A 313 0.73 -0.45 23.08
CA LEU A 313 1.98 -1.10 23.50
C LEU A 313 2.06 -1.23 25.02
N THR A 314 1.64 -0.18 25.73
CA THR A 314 1.65 -0.14 27.20
C THR A 314 0.73 -1.21 27.78
N GLU A 315 -0.48 -1.37 27.25
CA GLU A 315 -1.41 -2.42 27.69
C GLU A 315 -0.90 -3.83 27.38
N ALA A 316 -0.27 -4.03 26.21
CA ALA A 316 0.34 -5.32 25.88
C ALA A 316 1.46 -5.70 26.85
N LEU A 317 2.32 -4.73 27.22
CA LEU A 317 3.38 -4.95 28.19
C LEU A 317 2.86 -5.15 29.62
N LYS A 318 1.78 -4.45 30.01
CA LYS A 318 1.09 -4.68 31.30
C LYS A 318 0.53 -6.11 31.38
N SER A 319 -0.15 -6.56 30.33
CA SER A 319 -0.66 -7.94 30.26
C SER A 319 0.47 -8.96 30.39
N LYS A 320 1.60 -8.73 29.70
CA LYS A 320 2.77 -9.62 29.80
C LYS A 320 3.44 -9.58 31.16
N ALA A 321 3.52 -8.42 31.80
CA ALA A 321 4.04 -8.31 33.17
C ALA A 321 3.23 -9.22 34.13
N GLN A 322 1.91 -9.20 34.03
CA GLN A 322 1.03 -10.07 34.84
C GLN A 322 1.25 -11.56 34.55
N GLU A 323 1.36 -11.95 33.27
CA GLU A 323 1.67 -13.33 32.89
C GLU A 323 3.03 -13.82 33.45
N PHE A 324 3.96 -12.90 33.70
CA PHE A 324 5.32 -13.19 34.14
C PHE A 324 5.55 -13.06 35.66
N GLN A 325 4.47 -12.90 36.44
CA GLN A 325 4.54 -12.72 37.89
C GLN A 325 5.33 -13.82 38.60
N ASP A 326 5.17 -15.08 38.17
CA ASP A 326 5.78 -16.25 38.83
C ASP A 326 7.19 -16.59 38.30
N ILE A 327 7.71 -15.84 37.33
CA ILE A 327 9.03 -16.10 36.72
C ILE A 327 10.10 -15.32 37.47
N ILE A 328 10.96 -16.01 38.20
CA ILE A 328 12.15 -15.43 38.86
C ILE A 328 13.37 -15.57 37.94
N LYS A 329 14.07 -14.45 37.71
CA LYS A 329 15.31 -14.40 36.91
C LYS A 329 16.46 -13.74 37.68
N ILE A 330 17.68 -14.01 37.22
CA ILE A 330 18.88 -13.28 37.64
C ILE A 330 18.89 -11.92 36.95
N ASP A 331 19.08 -10.85 37.73
CA ASP A 331 19.24 -9.50 37.19
C ASP A 331 20.64 -9.28 36.62
N ARG A 332 20.79 -8.24 35.78
CA ARG A 332 22.11 -7.83 35.28
C ARG A 332 22.35 -6.33 35.43
N THR A 333 23.39 -5.97 36.19
CA THR A 333 23.95 -4.61 36.22
C THR A 333 25.31 -4.63 35.54
N HIS A 334 25.59 -3.68 34.63
CA HIS A 334 26.79 -3.73 33.78
C HIS A 334 26.96 -5.07 33.02
N LEU A 335 25.85 -5.73 32.69
CA LEU A 335 25.82 -7.09 32.12
C LEU A 335 26.39 -8.19 33.04
N GLN A 336 26.68 -7.89 34.30
CA GLN A 336 27.12 -8.82 35.34
C GLN A 336 25.93 -9.22 36.21
N GLU A 337 25.97 -10.45 36.73
CA GLU A 337 24.92 -10.99 37.60
C GLU A 337 24.71 -10.13 38.85
N ALA A 338 23.45 -9.91 39.19
CA ALA A 338 23.02 -9.15 40.36
C ALA A 338 21.92 -9.91 41.13
N VAL A 339 21.25 -9.23 42.06
CA VAL A 339 20.20 -9.83 42.90
C VAL A 339 18.99 -10.23 42.04
N SER A 340 18.43 -11.41 42.27
CA SER A 340 17.27 -11.89 41.50
C SER A 340 16.03 -11.00 41.66
N LEU A 341 15.26 -10.87 40.58
CA LEU A 341 13.94 -10.22 40.56
C LEU A 341 12.95 -11.05 39.75
N SER A 342 11.65 -10.77 39.91
CA SER A 342 10.63 -11.30 39.02
C SER A 342 10.72 -10.63 37.65
N LEU A 343 10.40 -11.38 36.60
CA LEU A 343 10.32 -10.85 35.23
C LEU A 343 9.16 -9.83 35.12
N GLU A 344 8.11 -9.98 35.93
CA GLU A 344 7.07 -8.95 36.11
C GLU A 344 7.66 -7.59 36.48
N LYS A 345 8.57 -7.52 37.46
CA LYS A 345 9.17 -6.24 37.87
C LYS A 345 9.96 -5.56 36.76
N GLU A 346 10.67 -6.34 35.94
CA GLU A 346 11.41 -5.81 34.79
C GLU A 346 10.45 -5.24 33.74
N PHE A 347 9.37 -5.96 33.41
CA PHE A 347 8.36 -5.51 32.46
C PHE A 347 7.55 -4.32 32.97
N SER A 348 7.22 -4.29 34.27
CA SER A 348 6.60 -3.15 34.95
C SER A 348 7.47 -1.89 34.84
N GLY A 349 8.80 -2.03 34.84
CA GLY A 349 9.72 -0.93 34.55
C GLY A 349 9.57 -0.38 33.12
N PHE A 350 9.38 -1.23 32.11
CA PHE A 350 9.12 -0.78 30.74
C PHE A 350 7.79 -0.04 30.62
N VAL A 351 6.73 -0.55 31.27
CA VAL A 351 5.42 0.09 31.34
C VAL A 351 5.53 1.49 31.93
N GLU A 352 6.22 1.65 33.07
CA GLU A 352 6.39 2.96 33.71
C GLU A 352 7.13 3.96 32.81
N ARG A 353 8.14 3.50 32.05
CA ARG A 353 8.86 4.34 31.09
C ARG A 353 7.96 4.83 29.95
N LEU A 354 7.07 3.98 29.45
CA LEU A 354 6.12 4.35 28.41
C LEU A 354 5.07 5.33 28.93
N GLU A 355 4.51 5.10 30.11
CA GLU A 355 3.53 6.00 30.75
C GLU A 355 4.14 7.39 31.01
N LEU A 356 5.39 7.44 31.49
CA LEU A 356 6.10 8.71 31.68
C LEU A 356 6.41 9.40 30.35
N GLY A 357 6.78 8.63 29.32
CA GLY A 357 6.99 9.14 27.97
C GLY A 357 5.71 9.75 27.39
N ARG A 358 4.59 9.04 27.53
CA ARG A 358 3.25 9.50 27.15
C ARG A 358 2.90 10.82 27.83
N LYS A 359 3.11 10.93 29.15
CA LYS A 359 2.85 12.16 29.90
C LYS A 359 3.60 13.36 29.32
N ARG A 360 4.90 13.21 29.03
CA ARG A 360 5.73 14.26 28.43
C ARG A 360 5.22 14.68 27.05
N ILE A 361 4.80 13.72 26.23
CA ILE A 361 4.24 14.00 24.91
C ILE A 361 2.96 14.83 25.05
N VAL A 362 2.03 14.42 25.92
CA VAL A 362 0.79 15.15 26.18
C VAL A 362 1.06 16.59 26.63
N GLU A 363 2.02 16.79 27.55
CA GLU A 363 2.43 18.12 28.00
C GLU A 363 2.96 18.99 26.84
N THR A 364 3.67 18.40 25.87
CA THR A 364 4.20 19.14 24.71
C THR A 364 3.12 19.52 23.68
N VAL A 365 2.04 18.72 23.57
CA VAL A 365 0.95 18.97 22.61
C VAL A 365 0.21 20.26 22.91
N GLU A 366 0.06 20.64 24.18
CA GLU A 366 -0.57 21.92 24.55
C GLU A 366 0.19 23.11 23.94
N GLY A 367 1.52 23.03 23.84
CA GLY A 367 2.34 24.03 23.16
C GLY A 367 2.03 24.17 21.66
N LEU A 368 1.66 23.07 21.00
CA LEU A 368 1.30 23.06 19.57
C LEU A 368 -0.07 23.69 19.30
N ARG A 369 -0.95 23.76 20.30
CA ARG A 369 -2.27 24.40 20.15
C ARG A 369 -2.18 25.93 20.03
N TYR A 370 -1.05 26.52 20.40
CA TYR A 370 -0.77 27.92 20.12
C TYR A 370 -0.32 28.09 18.67
N LEU A 371 -1.23 28.56 17.81
CA LEU A 371 -0.96 28.73 16.38
C LEU A 371 -0.35 30.11 16.09
N PRO A 372 0.75 30.19 15.32
CA PRO A 372 1.40 31.45 14.95
C PRO A 372 0.70 32.20 13.81
N LEU A 373 -0.65 32.24 13.78
CA LEU A 373 -1.40 33.09 12.85
C LEU A 373 -1.21 34.57 13.24
N SER A 374 -0.70 35.41 12.35
CA SER A 374 -0.37 36.80 12.70
C SER A 374 -1.59 37.66 13.03
N GLN A 375 -1.58 38.18 14.26
CA GLN A 375 -1.49 39.61 14.61
C GLN A 375 -2.43 40.61 13.90
N TYR A 376 -3.74 40.42 13.99
CA TYR A 376 -4.71 41.54 14.02
C TYR A 376 -5.86 41.30 15.02
N LEU A 377 -5.57 40.60 16.12
CA LEU A 377 -6.45 40.62 17.29
C LEU A 377 -5.67 41.29 18.41
N THR A 378 -5.84 42.61 18.50
CA THR A 378 -5.70 43.34 19.76
C THR A 378 -6.40 42.53 20.85
N ARG A 379 -5.64 42.04 21.83
CA ARG A 379 -6.18 41.66 23.14
C ARG A 379 -6.60 42.93 23.88
N PRO A 380 -7.49 42.82 24.87
CA PRO A 380 -8.92 42.46 24.81
C PRO A 380 -9.81 43.63 24.37
#